data_AF-A0A1I3JL49-F1
#
_entry.id   AF-A0A1I3JL49-F1
#
_cell.length_a   1.000
_cell.length_b   1.000
_cell.length_c   1.000
_cell.angle_alpha   90.00
_cell.angle_beta   90.00
_cell.angle_gamma   90.00
#
_symmetry.space_group_name_H-M   'P 1'
#
loop_
_entity.id
_entity.type
_entity.pdbx_description
1 polymer ?
#
loop_
_entity_poly.entity_id
_entity_poly.type
_entity_poly.pdbx_seq_one_letter_code
_entity_poly.pdbx_strand_id
1 'polypeptide(L)'
;MSKNQYTVGLLFLAAGVVILLGKLGLFAFIGTNFWPLFLLIPGILLHVLFFGRLLPPFVLIPGAILTINAFLFFFCMAFGWSKMENLWPFVILSIAAGLYEYHLFDAYRPKFPLTLAIILALAAVSFFVIMLVWGWGLYIIAAFLIAAGAWLVVGRRARW
;
A
#
# COMPACT_ATOMS: atom_id res chain seq x y z
N MET A 1 -24.06 -43.37 21.39
CA MET A 1 -24.54 -42.31 20.49
C MET A 1 -24.02 -42.60 19.09
N SER A 2 -24.88 -42.55 18.06
CA SER A 2 -24.40 -42.75 16.69
C SER A 2 -23.45 -41.62 16.31
N LYS A 3 -22.36 -41.92 15.60
CA LYS A 3 -21.35 -40.93 15.16
C LYS A 3 -21.99 -39.67 14.55
N ASN A 4 -23.14 -39.83 13.88
CA ASN A 4 -23.90 -38.73 13.29
C ASN A 4 -24.44 -37.71 14.32
N GLN A 5 -24.94 -38.17 15.47
CA GLN A 5 -25.49 -37.28 16.50
C GLN A 5 -24.39 -36.45 17.18
N TYR A 6 -23.20 -37.05 17.36
CA TYR A 6 -22.03 -36.34 17.87
C TYR A 6 -21.52 -35.28 16.87
N THR A 7 -21.41 -35.62 15.58
CA THR A 7 -21.00 -34.66 14.54
C THR A 7 -21.98 -33.50 14.40
N VAL A 8 -23.29 -33.78 14.45
CA VAL A 8 -24.32 -32.73 14.39
C VAL A 8 -24.23 -31.82 15.61
N GLY A 9 -24.12 -32.38 16.83
CA GLY A 9 -23.93 -31.59 18.05
C GLY A 9 -22.67 -30.71 18.00
N LEU A 10 -21.57 -31.22 17.46
CA LEU A 10 -20.32 -30.47 17.27
C LEU A 10 -20.47 -29.31 16.28
N LEU A 11 -21.21 -29.51 15.18
CA LEU A 11 -21.50 -28.45 14.21
C LEU A 11 -22.33 -27.32 14.82
N PHE A 12 -23.37 -27.66 15.59
CA PHE A 12 -24.18 -26.66 16.29
C PHE A 12 -23.38 -25.91 17.35
N LEU A 13 -22.51 -26.60 18.10
CA LEU A 13 -21.59 -25.97 19.04
C LEU A 13 -20.65 -24.98 18.33
N ALA A 14 -20.03 -25.40 17.24
CA ALA A 14 -19.13 -24.56 16.44
C ALA A 14 -19.85 -23.34 15.86
N ALA A 15 -21.05 -23.52 15.32
CA ALA A 15 -21.89 -22.43 14.82
C ALA A 15 -22.23 -21.42 15.92
N GLY A 16 -22.61 -21.88 17.13
CA GLY A 16 -22.87 -21.02 18.28
C GLY A 16 -21.65 -20.21 18.71
N VAL A 17 -20.46 -20.84 18.75
CA VAL A 17 -19.19 -20.15 19.05
C VAL A 17 -18.89 -19.09 17.99
N VAL A 18 -19.02 -19.41 16.71
CA VAL A 18 -18.79 -18.46 15.59
C VAL A 18 -19.72 -17.24 15.71
N ILE A 19 -21.02 -17.46 15.98
CA ILE A 19 -21.98 -16.35 16.15
C ILE A 19 -21.62 -15.48 17.36
N LEU A 20 -21.24 -16.08 18.48
CA LEU A 20 -20.80 -15.36 19.68
C LEU A 20 -19.52 -14.54 19.40
N LEU A 21 -18.54 -15.13 18.72
CA LEU A 21 -17.30 -14.43 18.31
C LEU A 21 -17.60 -13.24 17.39
N GLY A 22 -18.59 -13.37 16.51
CA GLY A 22 -19.07 -12.26 15.68
C GLY A 22 -19.70 -11.14 16.51
N LYS A 23 -20.53 -11.47 17.49
CA LYS A 23 -21.13 -10.48 18.42
C LYS A 23 -20.09 -9.80 19.31
N LEU A 24 -19.02 -10.51 19.69
CA LEU A 24 -17.87 -9.96 20.42
C LEU A 24 -16.98 -9.06 19.56
N GLY A 25 -17.27 -8.93 18.27
CA GLY A 25 -16.54 -8.05 17.36
C GLY A 25 -15.21 -8.62 16.88
N LEU A 26 -14.92 -9.92 17.10
CA LEU A 26 -13.67 -10.53 16.63
C LEU A 26 -13.54 -10.42 15.11
N PHE A 27 -14.61 -10.72 14.36
CA PHE A 27 -14.60 -10.58 12.91
C PHE A 27 -14.49 -9.13 12.44
N ALA A 28 -15.08 -8.19 13.19
CA ALA A 28 -14.93 -6.77 12.89
C ALA A 28 -13.50 -6.31 13.15
N PHE A 29 -12.90 -6.69 14.28
CA PHE A 29 -11.51 -6.38 14.64
C PHE A 29 -10.51 -6.95 13.64
N ILE A 30 -10.69 -8.21 13.21
CA ILE A 30 -9.84 -8.82 12.19
C ILE A 30 -10.06 -8.14 10.83
N GLY A 31 -11.31 -7.95 10.45
CA GLY A 31 -11.68 -7.32 9.18
C GLY A 31 -11.29 -5.85 9.06
N THR A 32 -11.08 -5.12 10.16
CA THR A 32 -10.60 -3.73 10.11
C THR A 32 -9.09 -3.62 10.22
N ASN A 33 -8.45 -4.44 11.07
CA ASN A 33 -7.01 -4.30 11.33
C ASN A 33 -6.12 -5.14 10.42
N PHE A 34 -6.62 -6.29 9.98
CA PHE A 34 -5.83 -7.28 9.25
C PHE A 34 -6.32 -7.49 7.82
N TRP A 35 -7.25 -6.67 7.31
CA TRP A 35 -7.69 -6.81 5.92
C TRP A 35 -6.56 -6.71 4.87
N PRO A 36 -5.47 -5.94 5.07
CA PRO A 36 -4.39 -5.93 4.09
C PRO A 36 -3.66 -7.29 4.00
N LEU A 37 -3.77 -8.18 5.01
CA LEU A 37 -3.27 -9.55 4.86
C LEU A 37 -4.01 -10.33 3.78
N PHE A 38 -5.32 -10.10 3.58
CA PHE A 38 -6.05 -10.75 2.50
C PHE A 38 -5.56 -10.31 1.12
N LEU A 39 -4.87 -9.17 1.01
CA LEU A 39 -4.18 -8.74 -0.21
C LEU A 39 -2.73 -9.23 -0.23
N LEU A 40 -2.03 -9.18 0.90
CA LEU A 40 -0.62 -9.58 0.99
C LEU A 40 -0.43 -11.07 0.74
N ILE A 41 -1.27 -11.93 1.33
CA ILE A 41 -1.18 -13.39 1.21
C ILE A 41 -1.23 -13.83 -0.26
N PRO A 42 -2.25 -13.46 -1.06
CA PRO A 42 -2.25 -13.82 -2.48
C PRO A 42 -1.11 -13.14 -3.24
N GLY A 43 -0.75 -11.90 -2.92
CA GLY A 43 0.39 -11.22 -3.54
C GLY A 43 1.71 -11.99 -3.39
N ILE A 44 2.03 -12.42 -2.16
CA ILE A 44 3.22 -13.23 -1.87
C ILE A 44 3.08 -14.62 -2.50
N LEU A 45 1.89 -15.24 -2.41
CA LEU A 45 1.65 -16.56 -2.99
C LEU A 45 1.93 -16.57 -4.50
N LEU A 46 1.52 -15.54 -5.23
CA LEU A 46 1.80 -15.41 -6.67
C LEU A 46 3.32 -15.38 -6.96
N HIS A 47 4.10 -14.66 -6.15
CA HIS A 47 5.55 -14.67 -6.25
C HIS A 47 6.14 -16.04 -5.93
N VAL A 48 5.71 -16.67 -4.84
CA VAL A 48 6.19 -18.01 -4.42
C VAL A 48 5.90 -19.05 -5.50
N LEU A 49 4.69 -19.04 -6.07
CA LEU A 49 4.30 -19.95 -7.14
C LEU A 49 5.09 -19.70 -8.43
N PHE A 50 5.38 -18.44 -8.74
CA PHE A 50 6.27 -18.09 -9.86
C PHE A 50 7.70 -18.63 -9.65
N PHE A 51 8.32 -18.33 -8.50
CA PHE A 51 9.68 -18.80 -8.19
C PHE A 51 9.76 -20.33 -8.02
N GLY A 52 8.66 -20.95 -7.60
CA GLY A 52 8.46 -22.39 -7.61
C GLY A 52 8.27 -23.00 -9.00
N ARG A 53 8.33 -22.18 -10.07
CA ARG A 53 8.15 -22.57 -11.48
C ARG A 53 6.78 -23.19 -11.79
N LEU A 54 5.78 -22.90 -10.96
CA LEU A 54 4.40 -23.38 -11.14
C LEU A 54 3.57 -22.44 -11.99
N LEU A 55 3.92 -21.15 -12.03
CA LEU A 55 3.19 -20.11 -12.76
C LEU A 55 4.08 -19.34 -13.74
N PRO A 56 3.50 -18.83 -14.84
CA PRO A 56 4.23 -18.03 -15.82
C PRO A 56 4.59 -16.62 -15.31
N PRO A 57 5.56 -15.93 -15.93
CA PRO A 57 6.05 -14.62 -15.50
C PRO A 57 4.98 -13.53 -15.40
N PHE A 58 3.90 -13.58 -16.19
CA PHE A 58 2.87 -12.54 -16.20
C PHE A 58 2.19 -12.37 -14.82
N VAL A 59 2.22 -13.41 -13.99
CA VAL A 59 1.61 -13.44 -12.66
C VAL A 59 2.36 -12.55 -11.66
N LEU A 60 3.59 -12.16 -11.95
CA LEU A 60 4.34 -11.18 -11.15
C LEU A 60 3.69 -9.79 -11.17
N ILE A 61 2.98 -9.43 -12.24
CA ILE A 61 2.28 -8.13 -12.35
C ILE A 61 1.23 -8.00 -11.23
N PRO A 62 0.21 -8.87 -11.13
CA PRO A 62 -0.73 -8.82 -10.01
C PRO A 62 -0.07 -9.14 -8.67
N GLY A 63 0.99 -9.95 -8.64
CA GLY A 63 1.76 -10.24 -7.43
C GLY A 63 2.34 -8.97 -6.79
N ALA A 64 3.07 -8.16 -7.56
CA ALA A 64 3.67 -6.92 -7.12
C ALA A 64 2.61 -5.87 -6.73
N ILE A 65 1.54 -5.75 -7.53
CA ILE A 65 0.41 -4.85 -7.23
C ILE A 65 -0.18 -5.18 -5.86
N LEU A 66 -0.51 -6.45 -5.61
CA LEU A 66 -1.11 -6.88 -4.35
C LEU A 66 -0.16 -6.69 -3.17
N THR A 67 1.12 -7.02 -3.35
CA THR A 67 2.13 -6.96 -2.28
C THR A 67 2.43 -5.52 -1.87
N ILE A 68 2.73 -4.65 -2.83
CA ILE A 68 3.08 -3.25 -2.56
C ILE A 68 1.87 -2.49 -2.03
N ASN A 69 0.67 -2.70 -2.59
CA ASN A 69 -0.54 -2.06 -2.07
C ASN A 69 -0.89 -2.56 -0.67
N ALA A 70 -0.69 -3.84 -0.36
CA ALA A 70 -0.90 -4.34 1.00
C ALA A 70 0.05 -3.66 2.01
N PHE A 71 1.33 -3.49 1.67
CA PHE A 71 2.26 -2.72 2.52
C PHE A 71 1.85 -1.25 2.66
N LEU A 72 1.39 -0.62 1.57
CA LEU A 72 0.84 0.73 1.61
C LEU A 72 -0.37 0.83 2.55
N PHE A 73 -1.27 -0.15 2.52
CA PHE A 73 -2.44 -0.17 3.38
C PHE A 73 -2.08 -0.45 4.85
N PHE A 74 -1.08 -1.31 5.11
CA PHE A 74 -0.52 -1.45 6.46
C PHE A 74 0.06 -0.14 6.97
N PHE A 75 0.75 0.61 6.11
CA PHE A 75 1.25 1.94 6.46
C PHE A 75 0.11 2.91 6.79
N CYS A 76 -0.92 2.99 5.94
CA CYS A 76 -2.10 3.85 6.20
C CYS A 76 -2.84 3.45 7.48
N MET A 77 -2.87 2.16 7.82
CA MET A 77 -3.44 1.68 9.09
C MET A 77 -2.62 2.13 10.30
N ALA A 78 -1.29 2.11 10.22
CA ALA A 78 -0.41 2.50 11.32
C ALA A 78 -0.31 4.02 11.52
N PHE A 79 -0.29 4.79 10.43
CA PHE A 79 -0.03 6.24 10.45
C PHE A 79 -1.25 7.11 10.14
N GLY A 80 -2.39 6.49 9.88
CA GLY A 80 -3.65 7.14 9.55
C GLY A 80 -3.90 7.24 8.05
N TRP A 81 -5.16 7.03 7.67
CA TRP A 81 -5.63 7.03 6.29
C TRP A 81 -5.53 8.39 5.59
N SER A 82 -5.39 9.49 6.34
CA SER A 82 -5.14 10.81 5.76
C SER A 82 -3.85 10.85 4.94
N LYS A 83 -2.85 10.01 5.28
CA LYS A 83 -1.59 9.93 4.51
C LYS A 83 -1.78 9.40 3.08
N MET A 84 -2.90 8.75 2.78
CA MET A 84 -3.18 8.25 1.43
C MET A 84 -3.23 9.37 0.38
N GLU A 85 -3.57 10.59 0.78
CA GLU A 85 -3.57 11.78 -0.10
C GLU A 85 -2.18 12.06 -0.69
N ASN A 86 -1.10 11.69 0.01
CA ASN A 86 0.28 11.90 -0.41
C ASN A 86 0.91 10.60 -0.94
N LEU A 87 0.39 9.44 -0.52
CA LEU A 87 0.94 8.12 -0.84
C LEU A 87 0.27 7.43 -2.02
N TRP A 88 -0.83 7.96 -2.57
CA TRP A 88 -1.46 7.40 -3.77
C TRP A 88 -0.51 7.14 -4.96
N PRO A 89 0.62 7.87 -5.18
CA PRO A 89 1.52 7.55 -6.27
C PRO A 89 2.18 6.17 -6.11
N PHE A 90 2.24 5.61 -4.90
CA PHE A 90 2.69 4.23 -4.67
C PHE A 90 1.78 3.19 -5.31
N VAL A 91 0.50 3.51 -5.55
CA VAL A 91 -0.41 2.63 -6.30
C VAL A 91 0.06 2.53 -7.76
N ILE A 92 0.46 3.64 -8.37
CA ILE A 92 1.06 3.63 -9.72
C ILE A 92 2.41 2.89 -9.69
N LEU A 93 3.22 3.15 -8.66
CA LEU A 93 4.50 2.47 -8.49
C LEU A 93 4.34 0.94 -8.37
N SER A 94 3.25 0.47 -7.74
CA SER A 94 2.97 -0.97 -7.64
C SER A 94 2.79 -1.64 -9.01
N ILE A 95 2.15 -0.94 -9.95
CA ILE A 95 1.97 -1.40 -11.34
C ILE A 95 3.30 -1.36 -12.08
N ALA A 96 4.08 -0.28 -11.90
CA ALA A 96 5.40 -0.14 -12.50
C ALA A 96 6.36 -1.25 -12.04
N ALA A 97 6.36 -1.57 -10.74
CA ALA A 97 7.15 -2.65 -10.17
C ALA A 97 6.76 -4.02 -10.75
N GLY A 98 5.47 -4.31 -10.86
CA GLY A 98 4.99 -5.56 -11.47
C GLY A 98 5.38 -5.71 -12.95
N LEU A 99 5.30 -4.64 -13.73
CA LEU A 99 5.76 -4.63 -15.12
C LEU A 99 7.27 -4.77 -15.24
N TYR A 100 8.02 -4.18 -14.31
CA TYR A 100 9.47 -4.32 -14.24
C TYR A 100 9.89 -5.75 -13.90
N GLU A 101 9.27 -6.36 -12.89
CA GLU A 101 9.49 -7.76 -12.52
C GLU A 101 9.15 -8.70 -13.68
N TYR A 102 8.01 -8.47 -14.35
CA TYR A 102 7.66 -9.22 -15.55
C TYR A 102 8.75 -9.15 -16.62
N HIS A 103 9.26 -7.95 -16.94
CA HIS A 103 10.34 -7.80 -17.90
C HIS A 103 11.63 -8.51 -17.48
N LEU A 104 11.98 -8.44 -16.19
CA LEU A 104 13.23 -8.97 -15.66
C LEU A 104 13.25 -10.51 -15.69
N PHE A 105 12.12 -11.13 -15.38
CA PHE A 105 11.99 -12.57 -15.20
C PHE A 105 11.41 -13.31 -16.42
N ASP A 106 10.86 -12.60 -17.41
CA ASP A 106 10.47 -13.20 -18.68
C ASP A 106 11.72 -13.50 -19.54
N ALA A 107 11.74 -14.70 -20.12
CA ALA A 107 12.85 -15.18 -20.95
C ALA A 107 13.02 -14.34 -22.23
N TYR A 108 11.91 -13.81 -22.77
CA TYR A 108 11.92 -13.00 -23.99
C TYR A 108 12.34 -11.53 -23.74
N ARG A 109 12.34 -11.07 -22.48
CA ARG A 109 12.65 -9.68 -22.08
C ARG A 109 12.00 -8.63 -23.01
N PRO A 110 10.67 -8.63 -23.14
CA PRO A 110 9.97 -7.72 -24.04
C PRO A 110 10.29 -6.26 -23.68
N LYS A 111 10.68 -5.45 -24.67
CA LYS A 111 11.06 -4.04 -24.44
C LYS A 111 9.86 -3.17 -24.05
N PHE A 112 8.65 -3.54 -24.48
CA PHE A 112 7.44 -2.74 -24.26
C PHE A 112 7.04 -2.62 -22.76
N PRO A 113 6.95 -3.72 -21.98
CA PRO A 113 6.71 -3.65 -20.54
C PRO A 113 7.76 -2.86 -19.77
N LEU A 114 9.04 -2.94 -20.18
CA LEU A 114 10.10 -2.13 -19.56
C LEU A 114 9.87 -0.63 -19.77
N THR A 115 9.58 -0.23 -21.02
CA THR A 115 9.29 1.18 -21.33
C THR A 115 8.08 1.68 -20.54
N LEU A 116 7.01 0.89 -20.46
CA LEU A 116 5.84 1.23 -19.64
C LEU A 116 6.18 1.32 -18.15
N ALA A 117 6.95 0.36 -17.62
CA ALA A 117 7.38 0.37 -16.22
C ALA A 117 8.18 1.64 -15.89
N ILE A 118 9.11 2.04 -16.76
CA ILE A 118 9.91 3.26 -16.59
C ILE A 118 9.03 4.50 -16.63
N ILE A 119 8.13 4.62 -17.61
CA ILE A 119 7.22 5.77 -17.72
C ILE A 119 6.33 5.87 -16.48
N LEU A 120 5.75 4.76 -16.03
CA LEU A 120 4.89 4.72 -14.84
C LEU A 120 5.68 5.02 -13.56
N ALA A 121 6.89 4.50 -13.42
CA ALA A 121 7.77 4.79 -12.29
C ALA A 121 8.15 6.27 -12.25
N LEU A 122 8.53 6.86 -13.38
CA LEU A 122 8.84 8.29 -13.49
C LEU A 122 7.63 9.15 -13.16
N ALA A 123 6.45 8.79 -13.67
CA ALA A 123 5.21 9.48 -13.34
C ALA A 123 4.87 9.39 -11.84
N ALA A 124 4.96 8.20 -11.25
CA ALA A 124 4.71 7.96 -9.83
C ALA A 124 5.67 8.77 -8.95
N VAL A 125 6.97 8.75 -9.27
CA VAL A 125 7.99 9.53 -8.55
C VAL A 125 7.74 11.02 -8.70
N SER A 126 7.41 11.49 -9.91
CA SER A 126 7.11 12.90 -10.16
C SER A 126 5.90 13.36 -9.33
N PHE A 127 4.81 12.59 -9.32
CA PHE A 127 3.64 12.91 -8.50
C PHE A 127 3.95 12.88 -7.01
N PHE A 128 4.74 11.90 -6.55
CA PHE A 128 5.14 11.83 -5.15
C PHE A 128 5.98 13.04 -4.74
N VAL A 129 6.93 13.45 -5.57
CA VAL A 129 7.74 14.65 -5.35
C VAL A 129 6.88 15.91 -5.33
N ILE A 130 5.94 16.06 -6.27
CA ILE A 130 5.01 17.20 -6.31
C ILE A 130 4.17 17.25 -5.02
N MET A 131 3.63 16.12 -4.55
CA MET A 131 2.86 16.06 -3.31
C MET A 131 3.71 16.43 -2.10
N LEU A 132 4.95 15.94 -2.03
CA LEU A 132 5.88 16.28 -0.97
C LEU A 132 6.23 17.77 -0.98
N VAL A 133 6.50 18.33 -2.16
CA VAL A 133 6.81 19.76 -2.33
C VAL A 133 5.59 20.62 -2.05
N TRP A 134 4.37 20.22 -2.37
CA TRP A 134 3.18 21.00 -2.06
C TRP A 134 2.89 21.01 -0.55
N GLY A 135 3.05 19.86 0.10
CA GLY A 135 2.92 19.73 1.55
C GLY A 135 3.97 20.53 2.31
N TRP A 136 5.24 20.48 1.88
CA TRP A 136 6.37 21.17 2.54
C TRP A 136 6.56 22.62 2.05
N GLY A 137 6.08 22.93 0.84
CA GLY A 137 6.30 24.20 0.16
C GLY A 137 5.64 25.36 0.87
N LEU A 138 4.48 25.14 1.50
CA LEU A 138 3.85 26.12 2.37
C LEU A 138 4.73 26.48 3.57
N TYR A 139 5.47 25.53 4.14
CA TYR A 139 6.40 25.80 5.24
C TYR A 139 7.62 26.59 4.77
N ILE A 140 8.12 26.33 3.55
CA ILE A 140 9.22 27.09 2.96
C ILE A 140 8.79 28.53 2.66
N ILE A 141 7.59 28.70 2.09
CA ILE A 141 6.99 30.02 1.84
C ILE A 141 6.76 30.77 3.16
N ALA A 142 6.24 30.10 4.18
CA ALA A 142 6.04 30.67 5.50
C ALA A 142 7.37 31.07 6.17
N ALA A 143 8.39 30.21 6.11
CA ALA A 143 9.72 30.52 6.64
C ALA A 143 10.34 31.73 5.92
N PHE A 144 10.18 31.83 4.60
CA PHE A 144 10.64 32.97 3.82
C PHE A 144 9.91 34.27 4.22
N LEU A 145 8.58 34.23 4.37
CA LEU A 145 7.78 35.35 4.85
C LEU A 145 8.17 35.80 6.27
N ILE A 146 8.42 34.84 7.18
CA ILE A 146 8.89 35.13 8.53
C ILE A 146 10.27 35.78 8.50
N ALA A 147 11.21 35.25 7.72
CA ALA A 147 12.54 35.81 7.57
C ALA A 147 12.51 37.24 6.96
N ALA A 148 11.71 37.43 5.91
CA ALA A 148 11.51 38.74 5.28
C ALA A 148 10.85 39.75 6.23
N GLY A 149 9.84 39.31 6.99
CA GLY A 149 9.18 40.12 8.01
C GLY A 149 10.13 40.52 9.14
N ALA A 150 10.91 39.57 9.67
CA ALA A 150 11.91 39.81 10.71
C ALA A 150 12.99 40.79 10.25
N TRP A 151 13.49 40.62 9.02
CA TRP A 151 14.46 41.55 8.41
C TRP A 151 13.93 42.98 8.33
N LEU A 152 12.66 43.14 7.94
CA LEU A 152 12.05 44.46 7.76
C LEU A 152 11.81 45.19 9.09
N VAL A 153 11.54 44.45 10.17
CA VAL A 153 11.40 45.00 11.53
C VAL A 153 12.75 45.41 12.11
N VAL A 154 13.77 44.55 11.98
CA VAL A 154 15.13 44.85 12.48
C VAL A 154 15.76 45.99 11.68
N GLY A 155 15.59 46.01 10.35
CA GLY A 155 16.10 47.07 9.47
C GLY A 155 15.42 48.44 9.64
N ARG A 156 14.24 48.51 10.28
CA ARG A 156 13.63 49.79 10.68
C ARG A 156 14.14 50.29 12.03
N ARG A 157 14.52 49.40 12.96
CA ARG A 157 15.05 49.76 14.28
C ARG A 157 16.48 50.34 14.22
N ALA A 158 17.23 50.07 13.15
CA ALA A 158 18.58 50.59 12.94
C ALA A 158 18.63 52.00 12.30
N ARG A 159 17.48 52.60 11.97
CA ARG A 159 17.37 53.92 11.31
C ARG A 159 16.73 55.02 12.19
N TRP A 160 16.54 54.75 13.49
CA TRP A 160 16.19 55.73 14.52
C TRP A 160 17.29 55.71 15.59
#